data_AF-A0A0N7J6L6-F1
#
_entry.id   AF-A0A0N7J6L6-F1
#
_cell.length_a   1.000
_cell.length_b   1.000
_cell.length_c   1.000
_cell.angle_alpha   90.00
_cell.angle_beta   90.00
_cell.angle_gamma   90.00
#
_symmetry.space_group_name_H-M   'P 1'
#
loop_
_entity.id
_entity.type
_entity.pdbx_description
1 polymer ?
#
loop_
_entity_poly.entity_id
_entity_poly.type
_entity_poly.pdbx_seq_one_letter_code
_entity_poly.pdbx_strand_id
1 'polypeptide(L)' 'MFLEFVNLLTLATSEEQLRASVKDFAEKHELDRFFLYGFGSHHFYLHQRYTSDPEMVMRNRVLSVHF' A
#
# COMPACT_ATOMS: atom_id res chain seq x y z
N MET A 1 -0.59 12.12 3.10
CA MET A 1 -0.79 10.65 3.17
C MET A 1 -0.53 9.97 1.83
N PHE A 2 -1.45 9.96 0.84
CA PHE A 2 -1.25 9.12 -0.36
C PHE A 2 0.00 9.47 -1.19
N LEU A 3 0.26 10.76 -1.45
CA LEU A 3 1.48 11.18 -2.15
C LEU A 3 2.77 10.82 -1.39
N GLU A 4 2.73 10.92 -0.06
CA GLU A 4 3.86 10.53 0.80
C GLU A 4 4.11 9.03 0.73
N PHE A 5 3.04 8.23 0.69
CA PHE A 5 3.13 6.79 0.48
C PHE A 5 3.73 6.46 -0.89
N VAL A 6 3.28 7.11 -1.97
CA VAL A 6 3.86 6.92 -3.31
C VAL A 6 5.35 7.27 -3.35
N ASN A 7 5.75 8.37 -2.70
CA ASN A 7 7.16 8.74 -2.60
C ASN A 7 7.98 7.69 -1.85
N LEU A 8 7.47 7.19 -0.71
CA LEU A 8 8.10 6.12 0.05
C LEU A 8 8.30 4.85 -0.79
N LEU A 9 7.26 4.43 -1.52
CA LEU A 9 7.35 3.27 -2.42
C LEU A 9 8.37 3.48 -3.55
N THR A 10 8.44 4.69 -4.10
CA THR A 10 9.33 5.04 -5.22
C THR A 10 10.80 5.13 -4.79
N LEU A 11 11.05 5.54 -3.54
CA LEU A 11 12.39 5.75 -3.00
C LEU A 11 12.98 4.50 -2.33
N ALA A 12 12.20 3.43 -2.15
CA ALA A 12 12.70 2.16 -1.66
C ALA A 12 13.65 1.53 -2.69
N THR A 13 14.84 1.10 -2.24
CA THR A 13 15.87 0.52 -3.13
C THR A 13 16.03 -0.99 -2.98
N SER A 14 15.32 -1.61 -2.02
CA SER A 14 15.23 -3.07 -1.88
C SER A 14 13.84 -3.51 -1.42
N GLU A 15 13.52 -4.79 -1.63
CA GLU A 15 12.24 -5.38 -1.17
C GLU A 15 12.13 -5.34 0.36
N GLU A 16 13.22 -5.60 1.09
CA GLU A 16 13.23 -5.53 2.55
C GLU A 16 12.94 -4.11 3.04
N GLN A 17 13.55 -3.10 2.42
CA GLN A 17 13.29 -1.71 2.75
C GLN A 17 11.84 -1.34 2.44
N LEU A 18 11.32 -1.76 1.29
CA LEU A 18 9.92 -1.54 0.91
C LEU A 18 8.95 -2.10 1.97
N ARG A 19 9.15 -3.36 2.37
CA ARG A 19 8.32 -4.04 3.38
C ARG A 19 8.36 -3.35 4.74
N ALA A 20 9.55 -2.99 5.22
CA ALA A 20 9.71 -2.27 6.47
C ALA A 20 9.03 -0.89 6.40
N SER A 21 9.26 -0.15 5.32
CA SER A 21 8.72 1.21 5.16
C SER A 21 7.19 1.22 5.04
N VAL A 22 6.59 0.25 4.35
CA VAL A 22 5.12 0.09 4.30
C VAL A 22 4.54 -0.20 5.67
N LYS A 23 5.20 -1.08 6.45
CA LYS A 23 4.77 -1.40 7.82
C LYS A 23 4.80 -0.15 8.71
N ASP A 24 5.93 0.55 8.74
CA ASP A 24 6.10 1.75 9.57
C ASP A 24 5.11 2.85 9.16
N PHE A 25 4.84 3.00 7.85
CA PHE A 25 3.88 3.95 7.34
C PHE A 25 2.45 3.61 7.76
N ALA A 26 2.07 2.33 7.73
CA ALA A 26 0.76 1.85 8.16
C ALA A 26 0.54 1.97 9.68
N GLU A 27 1.58 1.89 10.50
CA GLU A 27 1.48 2.13 11.94
C GLU A 27 1.31 3.62 12.26
N LYS A 28 1.94 4.50 11.48
CA LYS A 28 1.90 5.96 11.67
C LYS A 28 0.66 6.63 11.07
N HIS A 29 0.13 6.09 9.99
CA HIS A 29 -1.00 6.62 9.25
C HIS A 29 -2.13 5.60 9.22
N GLU A 30 -3.39 6.02 9.21
CA GLU A 30 -4.55 5.12 9.12
C GLU A 30 -4.69 4.44 7.74
N LEU A 31 -3.63 3.82 7.22
CA LEU A 31 -3.58 3.25 5.87
C LEU A 31 -4.63 2.15 5.69
N ASP A 32 -4.80 1.30 6.70
CA ASP A 32 -5.75 0.17 6.72
C ASP A 32 -7.21 0.62 6.63
N ARG A 33 -7.50 1.86 7.05
CA ARG A 33 -8.85 2.43 6.98
C ARG A 33 -9.30 2.67 5.55
N PHE A 34 -8.37 3.05 4.68
CA PHE A 34 -8.66 3.47 3.31
C PHE A 34 -8.24 2.45 2.27
N PHE A 35 -7.31 1.56 2.61
CA PHE A 35 -6.71 0.65 1.67
C PHE A 35 -6.62 -0.79 2.20
N LEU A 36 -6.62 -1.73 1.26
CA LEU A 36 -6.25 -3.11 1.46
C LEU A 36 -4.98 -3.35 0.63
N TYR A 37 -3.95 -3.92 1.23
CA TYR A 37 -2.67 -4.12 0.57
C TYR A 37 -1.95 -5.36 1.08
N GLY A 38 -0.92 -5.74 0.35
CA GLY A 38 -0.07 -6.85 0.72
C GLY A 38 1.02 -7.07 -0.30
N PHE A 39 1.74 -8.16 -0.11
CA PHE A 39 2.85 -8.56 -0.96
C PHE A 39 2.52 -9.92 -1.60
N GLY A 40 2.58 -9.97 -2.93
CA GLY A 40 2.67 -11.21 -3.67
C GLY A 40 4.13 -11.68 -3.79
N SER A 41 4.39 -12.69 -4.62
CA SER A 41 5.73 -13.25 -4.79
C SER A 41 6.76 -12.27 -5.37
N HIS A 42 6.33 -11.30 -6.18
CA HIS A 42 7.20 -10.39 -6.93
C HIS A 42 6.65 -8.95 -7.02
N HIS A 43 5.66 -8.61 -6.21
CA HIS A 43 5.10 -7.26 -6.22
C HIS A 43 4.34 -6.95 -4.94
N PHE A 44 4.30 -5.66 -4.61
CA PHE A 44 3.38 -5.06 -3.67
C PHE A 44 2.10 -4.62 -4.41
N TYR A 45 0.93 -4.86 -3.82
CA TYR A 45 -0.36 -4.42 -4.37
C TYR A 45 -1.13 -3.55 -3.39
N LEU A 46 -1.91 -2.60 -3.92
CA LEU A 46 -2.78 -1.71 -3.16
C LEU A 46 -4.15 -1.62 -3.82
N HIS A 47 -5.20 -1.92 -3.07
CA HIS A 47 -6.59 -1.66 -3.43
C HIS A 47 -7.18 -0.58 -2.52
N GLN A 48 -8.04 0.27 -3.07
CA GLN A 48 -8.82 1.22 -2.28
C GLN A 48 -10.07 0.53 -1.73
N ARG A 49 -10.37 0.75 -0.44
CA ARG A 49 -11.64 0.37 0.18
C ARG A 49 -12.74 1.35 -0.22
N TYR A 50 -13.99 0.89 -0.26
CA TYR A 50 -15.12 1.79 -0.50
C TYR A 50 -15.29 2.72 0.71
N THR A 51 -15.57 4.00 0.46
CA THR A 51 -15.82 4.97 1.54
C THR A 51 -17.13 4.71 2.27
N SER A 52 -18.09 4.08 1.60
CA SER A 52 -19.40 3.70 2.15
C SER A 52 -19.41 2.35 2.87
N ASP A 53 -18.48 1.45 2.52
CA ASP A 53 -18.36 0.11 3.10
C ASP A 53 -16.88 -0.32 3.10
N PRO A 54 -16.17 -0.15 4.23
CA PRO A 54 -14.75 -0.47 4.32
C PRO A 54 -14.42 -1.95 4.08
N GLU A 55 -15.38 -2.87 4.22
CA GLU A 55 -15.14 -4.30 3.97
C GLU A 55 -15.03 -4.62 2.48
N MET A 56 -15.53 -3.74 1.61
CA MET A 56 -15.40 -3.87 0.16
C MET A 56 -14.18 -3.14 -0.38
N VAL A 57 -13.58 -3.69 -1.43
CA VAL A 57 -12.44 -3.08 -2.15
C VAL A 57 -12.75 -2.88 -3.63
N MET A 58 -12.25 -1.79 -4.21
CA MET A 58 -12.36 -1.53 -5.63
C MET A 58 -11.73 -2.65 -6.43
N ARG A 59 -12.40 -3.04 -7.52
CA ARG A 59 -11.98 -4.17 -8.38
C ARG A 59 -10.56 -4.02 -8.92
N ASN A 60 -10.17 -2.80 -9.27
CA ASN A 60 -8.85 -2.53 -9.85
C ASN A 60 -7.88 -2.12 -8.75
N ARG A 61 -6.63 -2.57 -8.90
CA ARG A 61 -5.52 -2.10 -8.08
C ARG A 61 -5.27 -0.61 -8.34
N VAL A 62 -5.07 0.15 -7.28
CA VAL A 62 -4.62 1.54 -7.36
C VAL A 62 -3.14 1.57 -7.70
N LEU A 63 -2.34 0.67 -7.08
CA LEU A 63 -0.90 0.55 -7.32
C LEU A 63 -0.48 -0.92 -7.40
N SER A 64 0.54 -1.17 -8.22
CA SER A 64 1.31 -2.40 -8.28
C SER A 64 2.78 -2.01 -8.40
N VAL A 65 3.59 -2.32 -7.40
CA VAL A 65 5.03 -2.03 -7.39
C VAL A 65 5.78 -3.35 -7.52
N HIS A 66 6.56 -3.49 -8.58
CA HIS A 66 7.26 -4.73 -8.90
C HIS A 66 8.70 -4.66 -8.40
N PHE A 67 9.18 -5.78 -7.87
CA PHE A 67 10.54 -5.98 -7.38
C PHE A 67 11.10 -7.31 -7.91
#